data_AF-A0A1Q7NNH0-F1
#
_entry.id   AF-A0A1Q7NNH0-F1
#
_cell.length_a   1.000
_cell.length_b   1.000
_cell.length_c   1.000
_cell.angle_alpha   90.00
_cell.angle_beta   90.00
_cell.angle_gamma   90.00
#
_symmetry.space_group_name_H-M   'P 1'
#
loop_
_entity.id
_entity.type
_entity.pdbx_description
1 polymer ?
#
loop_
_entity_poly.entity_id
_entity_poly.type
_entity_poly.pdbx_seq_one_letter_code
_entity_poly.pdbx_strand_id
1 'polypeptide(L)'
;MIETIIACVSDEETFTADVYNHLYEQLGKQSHFEQGEDIVVTPELLRLDADNNQIHVDATSHVPRQMIKRILESYLKSSPSKFNDYGVIEIGDTFTIGRILHPSQMEMLTCEICGFFTPYSAELYTHRMTHFGI
;
A
#
# COMPACT_ATOMS: atom_id res chain seq x y z
N MET A 1 -11.23 -17.39 -1.54
CA MET A 1 -9.86 -16.96 -1.89
C MET A 1 -9.81 -15.46 -1.66
N ILE A 2 -8.73 -14.95 -1.06
CA ILE A 2 -8.67 -13.55 -0.63
C ILE A 2 -7.94 -12.72 -1.70
N GLU A 3 -8.58 -11.65 -2.15
CA GLU A 3 -8.02 -10.66 -3.08
C GLU A 3 -6.87 -9.91 -2.40
N THR A 4 -5.79 -9.63 -3.15
CA THR A 4 -4.71 -8.77 -2.64
C THR A 4 -5.00 -7.33 -3.04
N ILE A 5 -5.00 -6.43 -2.05
CA ILE A 5 -5.25 -4.99 -2.26
C ILE A 5 -3.91 -4.25 -2.18
N ILE A 6 -3.68 -3.31 -3.08
CA ILE A 6 -2.54 -2.40 -3.05
C ILE A 6 -3.08 -0.98 -2.89
N ALA A 7 -2.95 -0.42 -1.70
CA ALA A 7 -3.31 0.96 -1.40
C ALA A 7 -2.15 1.91 -1.74
N CYS A 8 -2.44 2.93 -2.55
CA CYS A 8 -1.48 3.92 -3.02
C CYS A 8 -1.67 5.22 -2.24
N VAL A 9 -0.62 5.67 -1.54
CA VAL A 9 -0.65 6.87 -0.68
C VAL A 9 0.36 7.90 -1.18
N SER A 10 -0.13 8.90 -1.92
CA SER A 10 0.68 9.99 -2.46
C SER A 10 -0.17 11.25 -2.62
N ASP A 11 0.49 12.41 -2.63
CA ASP A 11 -0.12 13.68 -2.99
C ASP A 11 -0.24 13.87 -4.52
N GLU A 12 0.36 12.98 -5.31
CA GLU A 12 0.31 13.01 -6.78
C GLU A 12 -0.92 12.25 -7.31
N GLU A 13 -1.82 12.94 -8.02
CA GLU A 13 -3.05 12.35 -8.58
C GLU A 13 -2.78 11.17 -9.54
N THR A 14 -1.65 11.17 -10.26
CA THR A 14 -1.32 10.10 -11.21
C THR A 14 -0.66 8.89 -10.57
N PHE A 15 -0.27 8.98 -9.29
CA PHE A 15 0.58 7.98 -8.65
C PHE A 15 0.00 6.57 -8.71
N THR A 16 -1.29 6.41 -8.37
CA THR A 16 -1.97 5.12 -8.40
C THR A 16 -1.96 4.51 -9.81
N ALA A 17 -2.21 5.32 -10.84
CA ALA A 17 -2.19 4.89 -12.23
C ALA A 17 -0.78 4.52 -12.69
N ASP A 18 0.24 5.28 -12.28
CA ASP A 18 1.64 5.02 -12.60
C ASP A 18 2.12 3.69 -11.97
N VAL A 19 1.77 3.45 -10.70
CA VAL A 19 2.03 2.18 -10.01
C VAL A 19 1.31 1.03 -10.70
N TYR A 20 0.04 1.20 -11.07
CA TYR A 20 -0.74 0.19 -11.79
C TYR A 20 -0.09 -0.17 -13.13
N ASN A 21 0.27 0.82 -13.94
CA ASN A 21 0.88 0.61 -15.25
C ASN A 21 2.22 -0.13 -15.11
N HIS A 22 3.04 0.28 -14.15
CA HIS A 22 4.32 -0.40 -13.87
C HIS A 22 4.11 -1.86 -13.44
N LEU A 23 3.16 -2.11 -12.52
CA LEU A 23 2.84 -3.44 -12.04
C LEU A 23 2.34 -4.34 -13.18
N TYR A 24 1.39 -3.86 -13.98
CA TYR A 24 0.83 -4.56 -15.13
C TYR A 24 1.92 -4.94 -16.14
N GLU A 25 2.80 -3.99 -16.48
CA GLU A 25 3.89 -4.21 -17.43
C GLU A 25 4.91 -5.25 -16.92
N GLN A 26 5.30 -5.17 -15.64
CA GLN A 26 6.28 -6.09 -15.07
C GLN A 26 5.72 -7.51 -14.91
N LEU A 27 4.46 -7.65 -14.49
CA LEU A 27 3.81 -8.96 -14.42
C LEU A 27 3.64 -9.57 -15.81
N GLY A 28 3.31 -8.77 -16.83
CA GLY A 28 3.22 -9.23 -18.22
C GLY A 28 4.53 -9.82 -18.74
N LYS A 29 5.68 -9.25 -18.34
CA LYS A 29 7.03 -9.77 -18.69
C LYS A 29 7.39 -11.07 -17.97
N GLN A 30 6.78 -11.32 -16.82
CA GLN A 30 7.06 -12.48 -15.95
C GLN A 30 6.04 -13.60 -16.10
N SER A 31 5.10 -13.50 -17.03
CA SER A 31 4.09 -14.53 -17.33
C SER A 31 4.68 -15.86 -17.83
N HIS A 32 5.96 -15.89 -18.20
CA HIS A 32 6.73 -17.10 -18.47
C HIS A 32 7.79 -17.35 -17.39
N PHE A 33 7.37 -17.81 -16.21
CA PHE A 33 8.30 -18.40 -15.24
C PHE A 33 8.24 -19.92 -15.32
N GLU A 34 9.34 -20.53 -15.74
CA GLU A 34 9.54 -21.98 -15.73
C GLU A 34 9.36 -22.49 -14.28
N GLN A 35 8.40 -23.41 -14.07
CA GLN A 35 8.12 -24.21 -12.86
C GLN A 35 6.92 -23.83 -11.96
N GLY A 36 5.97 -23.00 -12.39
CA GLY A 36 4.71 -22.73 -11.66
C GLY A 36 3.45 -22.77 -12.54
N GLU A 37 2.26 -22.64 -11.93
CA GLU A 37 1.05 -22.26 -12.67
C GLU A 37 1.30 -20.92 -13.37
N ASP A 38 0.96 -20.82 -14.65
CA ASP A 38 1.14 -19.60 -15.42
C ASP A 38 0.38 -18.44 -14.76
N ILE A 39 1.07 -17.33 -14.53
CA ILE A 39 0.45 -16.12 -13.97
C ILE A 39 -0.48 -15.53 -15.02
N VAL A 40 -1.74 -15.29 -14.64
CA VAL A 40 -2.74 -14.72 -15.54
C VAL A 40 -2.92 -13.24 -15.23
N VAL A 41 -2.47 -12.40 -16.16
CA VAL A 41 -2.58 -10.94 -16.04
C VAL A 41 -3.57 -10.44 -17.09
N THR A 42 -4.75 -10.04 -16.64
CA THR A 42 -5.76 -9.39 -17.49
C THR A 42 -6.35 -8.17 -16.77
N PRO A 43 -6.97 -7.23 -17.50
CA PRO A 43 -7.65 -6.08 -16.89
C PRO A 43 -8.80 -6.44 -15.94
N GLU A 44 -9.31 -7.67 -16.03
CA GLU A 44 -10.37 -8.19 -15.15
C GLU A 44 -9.81 -8.68 -13.81
N LEU A 45 -8.60 -9.25 -13.84
CA LEU A 45 -7.92 -9.81 -12.67
C LEU A 45 -6.99 -8.80 -11.98
N LEU A 46 -6.55 -7.77 -12.70
CA LEU A 46 -5.79 -6.66 -12.14
C LEU A 46 -6.56 -5.37 -12.42
N ARG A 47 -7.28 -4.86 -11.41
CA ARG A 47 -8.21 -3.75 -11.55
C ARG A 47 -7.69 -2.50 -10.84
N LEU A 48 -7.80 -1.35 -11.51
CA LEU A 48 -7.51 -0.03 -10.93
C LEU A 48 -8.81 0.58 -10.38
N ASP A 49 -8.84 0.85 -9.08
CA ASP A 49 -9.85 1.69 -8.42
C ASP A 49 -9.23 3.07 -8.17
N ALA A 50 -9.41 3.97 -9.13
CA ALA A 50 -8.85 5.32 -9.07
C ALA A 50 -9.52 6.18 -7.99
N ASP A 51 -10.80 5.96 -7.70
CA ASP A 51 -11.55 6.75 -6.72
C ASP A 51 -11.04 6.50 -5.29
N ASN A 52 -10.63 5.26 -4.99
CA ASN A 52 -10.11 4.87 -3.68
C ASN A 52 -8.57 4.75 -3.63
N ASN A 53 -7.86 5.14 -4.69
CA ASN A 53 -6.41 4.99 -4.83
C ASN A 53 -5.93 3.55 -4.55
N GLN A 54 -6.63 2.56 -5.12
CA GLN A 54 -6.37 1.15 -4.88
C GLN A 54 -6.17 0.37 -6.17
N ILE A 55 -5.36 -0.68 -6.09
CA ILE A 55 -5.21 -1.67 -7.15
C ILE A 55 -5.60 -3.03 -6.56
N HIS A 56 -6.51 -3.71 -7.24
CA HIS A 56 -7.05 -5.00 -6.82
C HIS A 56 -6.42 -6.10 -7.67
N VAL A 57 -5.79 -7.07 -7.01
CA VAL A 57 -5.19 -8.25 -7.62
C VAL A 57 -6.03 -9.46 -7.22
N ASP A 58 -6.77 -9.99 -8.19
CA ASP A 58 -7.63 -11.15 -7.99
C ASP A 58 -6.80 -12.40 -7.65
N ALA A 59 -7.30 -13.22 -6.73
CA ALA A 59 -6.61 -14.42 -6.30
C ALA A 59 -6.42 -15.46 -7.42
N THR A 60 -7.27 -15.45 -8.44
CA THR A 60 -7.20 -16.34 -9.60
C THR A 60 -6.14 -15.93 -10.63
N SER A 61 -5.48 -14.78 -10.43
CA SER A 61 -4.33 -14.37 -11.23
C SER A 61 -3.08 -15.23 -10.95
N HIS A 62 -3.07 -15.98 -9.84
CA HIS A 62 -1.92 -16.75 -9.34
C HIS A 62 -0.64 -15.91 -9.14
N VAL A 63 -0.76 -14.58 -9.09
CA VAL A 63 0.38 -13.68 -8.86
C VAL A 63 0.91 -13.89 -7.44
N PRO A 64 2.18 -14.33 -7.26
CA PRO A 64 2.73 -14.49 -5.93
C PRO A 64 2.90 -13.14 -5.22
N ARG A 65 2.48 -13.04 -3.96
CA ARG A 65 2.62 -11.81 -3.15
C ARG A 65 4.06 -11.28 -3.09
N GLN A 66 5.04 -12.17 -3.02
CA GLN A 66 6.46 -11.79 -3.03
C GLN A 66 6.87 -11.13 -4.36
N MET A 67 6.25 -11.51 -5.47
CA MET A 67 6.47 -10.89 -6.78
C MET A 67 5.90 -9.47 -6.80
N ILE A 68 4.66 -9.29 -6.32
CA ILE A 68 4.04 -7.96 -6.16
C ILE A 68 4.97 -7.05 -5.36
N LYS A 69 5.38 -7.49 -4.16
CA LYS A 69 6.29 -6.72 -3.30
C LYS A 69 7.57 -6.30 -4.01
N ARG A 70 8.24 -7.24 -4.71
CA ARG A 70 9.47 -6.95 -5.45
C ARG A 70 9.25 -5.93 -6.56
N ILE A 71 8.15 -6.01 -7.28
CA ILE A 71 7.82 -5.06 -8.36
C ILE A 71 7.56 -3.66 -7.77
N LEU A 72 6.77 -3.57 -6.70
CA LEU A 72 6.50 -2.31 -5.99
C LEU A 72 7.79 -1.66 -5.45
N GLU A 73 8.67 -2.45 -4.82
CA GLU A 73 9.97 -1.94 -4.36
C GLU A 73 10.88 -1.52 -5.53
N SER A 74 10.84 -2.24 -6.64
CA SER A 74 11.59 -1.90 -7.86
C SER A 74 11.11 -0.59 -8.46
N TYR A 75 9.80 -0.32 -8.45
CA TYR A 75 9.23 0.94 -8.90
C TYR A 75 9.81 2.13 -8.11
N LEU A 76 9.82 2.05 -6.78
CA LEU A 76 10.39 3.11 -5.94
C LEU A 76 11.90 3.29 -6.17
N LYS A 77 12.63 2.18 -6.35
CA LYS A 77 14.08 2.20 -6.64
C LYS A 77 14.42 2.76 -8.02
N SER A 78 13.48 2.78 -8.96
CA SER A 78 13.70 3.31 -10.31
C SER A 78 13.95 4.82 -10.33
N SER A 79 13.43 5.56 -9.34
CA SER A 79 13.57 7.02 -9.22
C SER A 79 13.81 7.43 -7.76
N PRO A 80 15.01 7.17 -7.20
CA PRO A 80 15.29 7.40 -5.78
C PRO A 80 15.13 8.86 -5.33
N SER A 81 15.37 9.82 -6.24
CA SER A 81 15.18 11.25 -5.94
C SER A 81 13.71 11.64 -5.77
N LYS A 82 12.79 10.95 -6.47
CA LYS A 82 11.34 11.17 -6.36
C LYS A 82 10.75 10.45 -5.15
N PHE A 83 11.30 9.28 -4.82
CA PHE A 83 10.73 8.35 -3.85
C PHE A 83 11.59 8.18 -2.58
N ASN A 84 12.34 9.20 -2.19
CA ASN A 84 13.29 9.12 -1.07
C ASN A 84 12.62 8.88 0.29
N ASP A 85 11.37 9.30 0.44
CA ASP A 85 10.51 9.15 1.61
C ASP A 85 9.38 8.14 1.38
N TYR A 86 9.43 7.37 0.28
CA TYR A 86 8.43 6.34 -0.03
C TYR A 86 8.90 4.95 0.41
N GLY A 87 7.94 4.06 0.66
CA GLY A 87 8.22 2.66 0.84
C GLY A 87 7.01 1.78 0.59
N VAL A 88 7.22 0.47 0.79
CA VAL A 88 6.20 -0.57 0.66
C VAL A 88 6.03 -1.26 2.00
N ILE A 89 4.81 -1.24 2.53
CA ILE A 89 4.43 -1.90 3.78
C ILE A 89 3.47 -3.03 3.44
N GLU A 90 3.62 -4.18 4.08
CA GLU A 90 2.73 -5.34 3.92
C GLU A 90 2.04 -5.61 5.26
N ILE A 91 0.69 -5.58 5.25
CA ILE A 91 -0.14 -5.85 6.43
C ILE A 91 -1.28 -6.77 6.02
N GLY A 92 -1.27 -8.02 6.49
CA GLY A 92 -2.27 -9.02 6.11
C GLY A 92 -2.29 -9.21 4.59
N ASP A 93 -3.47 -9.07 3.99
CA ASP A 93 -3.64 -9.22 2.54
C ASP A 93 -3.41 -7.92 1.74
N THR A 94 -3.06 -6.83 2.42
CA THR A 94 -2.91 -5.51 1.82
C THR A 94 -1.43 -5.09 1.74
N PHE A 95 -1.04 -4.55 0.58
CA PHE A 95 0.16 -3.74 0.43
C PHE A 95 -0.20 -2.27 0.50
N THR A 96 0.63 -1.47 1.16
CA THR A 96 0.58 -0.01 1.07
C THR A 96 1.87 0.46 0.43
N ILE A 97 1.77 1.20 -0.67
CA ILE A 97 2.89 1.86 -1.33
C ILE A 97 2.66 3.37 -1.29
N GLY A 98 3.64 4.12 -0.80
CA GLY A 98 3.45 5.55 -0.63
C GLY A 98 4.47 6.19 0.29
N ARG A 99 4.25 7.47 0.60
CA ARG A 99 5.07 8.21 1.56
C ARG A 99 5.00 7.55 2.94
N ILE A 100 6.16 7.19 3.48
CA ILE A 100 6.31 6.75 4.86
C ILE A 100 6.69 7.97 5.69
N LEU A 101 5.68 8.54 6.34
CA LEU A 101 5.88 9.65 7.25
C LEU A 101 6.56 9.15 8.53
N HIS A 102 7.71 9.73 8.84
CA HIS A 102 8.38 9.43 10.10
C HIS A 102 7.57 10.04 11.26
N PRO A 103 7.48 9.40 12.45
CA PRO A 103 6.75 9.97 13.58
C PRO A 103 7.21 11.40 13.97
N SER A 104 8.47 11.73 13.71
CA SER A 104 9.02 13.08 13.92
C SER A 104 8.49 14.14 12.94
N GLN A 105 7.83 13.72 11.85
CA GLN A 105 7.19 14.57 10.86
C GLN A 105 5.67 14.65 11.07
N MET A 106 5.11 13.86 11.99
CA MET A 106 3.71 13.93 12.37
C MET A 106 3.54 14.74 13.64
N GLU A 107 2.51 15.58 13.68
CA GLU A 107 2.09 16.20 14.93
C GLU A 107 1.50 15.11 15.84
N MET A 108 2.23 14.74 16.88
CA MET A 108 1.79 13.74 17.85
C MET A 108 0.92 14.41 18.89
N LEU A 109 -0.36 14.05 18.92
CA LEU A 109 -1.30 14.55 19.92
C LEU A 109 -1.13 13.72 21.19
N THR A 110 -0.96 14.40 22.32
CA THR A 110 -0.70 13.75 23.61
C THR A 110 -1.92 13.85 24.54
N CYS A 111 -2.19 12.77 25.27
CA CYS A 111 -3.17 12.73 26.34
C CYS A 111 -2.55 13.32 27.61
N GLU A 112 -3.07 14.46 28.06
CA GLU A 112 -2.57 15.18 29.23
C GLU A 112 -2.72 14.41 30.55
N ILE A 113 -3.54 13.35 30.59
CA ILE A 113 -3.80 12.57 31.81
C ILE A 113 -2.74 11.47 32.01
N CYS A 114 -2.32 10.79 30.94
CA CYS A 114 -1.48 9.58 31.05
C CYS A 114 -0.29 9.53 30.09
N GLY A 115 -0.11 10.54 29.23
CA GLY A 115 1.00 10.60 28.28
C GLY A 115 0.86 9.70 27.05
N PHE A 116 -0.28 9.03 26.84
CA PHE A 116 -0.58 8.34 25.58
C PHE A 116 -0.48 9.32 24.41
N PHE A 117 0.15 8.93 23.31
CA PHE A 117 0.31 9.77 22.13
C PHE A 117 -0.19 9.06 20.86
N THR A 118 -0.82 9.81 19.97
CA THR A 118 -1.28 9.33 18.66
C THR A 118 -1.28 10.49 17.66
N PRO A 119 -0.97 10.28 16.37
CA PRO A 119 -1.13 11.32 15.36
C PRO A 119 -2.61 11.54 14.97
N TYR A 120 -3.54 10.71 15.45
CA TYR A 120 -4.95 10.74 15.02
C TYR A 120 -5.85 11.36 16.09
N SER A 121 -6.51 12.47 15.76
CA SER A 121 -7.39 13.20 16.68
C SER A 121 -8.58 12.37 17.18
N ALA A 122 -9.17 11.55 16.31
CA ALA A 122 -10.28 10.65 16.66
C ALA A 122 -9.85 9.55 17.64
N GLU A 123 -8.63 9.01 17.48
CA GLU A 123 -8.08 8.05 18.44
C GLU A 123 -7.79 8.70 19.78
N LEU A 124 -7.21 9.92 19.80
CA LEU A 124 -6.97 10.63 21.05
C LEU A 124 -8.29 10.94 21.77
N TYR A 125 -9.32 11.33 21.03
CA TYR A 125 -10.66 11.54 21.58
C TYR A 125 -11.20 10.27 22.22
N THR A 126 -11.21 9.16 21.49
CA THR A 126 -11.70 7.86 21.99
C THR A 126 -10.89 7.39 23.20
N HIS A 127 -9.57 7.52 23.16
CA HIS A 127 -8.68 7.23 24.28
C HIS A 127 -9.05 8.08 25.51
N ARG A 128 -9.30 9.39 25.36
CA ARG A 128 -9.67 10.27 26.47
C ARG A 128 -10.94 9.79 27.19
N MET A 129 -11.92 9.26 26.45
CA MET A 129 -13.16 8.73 27.02
C MET A 129 -12.91 7.57 28.01
N THR A 130 -11.85 6.78 27.80
CA THR A 130 -11.49 5.67 28.70
C THR A 130 -11.11 6.12 30.12
N HIS A 131 -10.59 7.34 30.28
CA HIS A 131 -10.29 7.92 31.59
C HIS A 131 -11.56 8.34 32.35
N PHE A 132 -12.63 8.62 31.62
CA PHE A 132 -13.91 9.05 32.19
C PHE A 132 -14.91 7.89 32.33
N GLY A 133 -14.53 6.66 31.93
CA GLY A 133 -15.38 5.47 32.03
C GLY A 133 -16.59 5.49 31.10
N ILE A 134 -16.47 6.17 29.94
CA ILE A 134 -17.51 6.28 28.90
C ILE A 134 -17.16 5.36 27.73
#